data_AF-A0A1Y2AW63-F1
#
_entry.id   AF-A0A1Y2AW63-F1
#
_cell.length_a   1.000
_cell.length_b   1.000
_cell.length_c   1.000
_cell.angle_alpha   90.00
_cell.angle_beta   90.00
_cell.angle_gamma   90.00
#
_symmetry.space_group_name_H-M   'P 1'
#
loop_
_entity.id
_entity.type
_entity.pdbx_description
1 polymer ?
#
loop_
_entity_poly.entity_id
_entity_poly.type
_entity_poly.pdbx_seq_one_letter_code
_entity_poly.pdbx_strand_id
1 'polypeptide(L)'
;MILRQPITFPHLIQGILRSFSTSFVSRETRPRIEFDPLPLPRSINPSNGLLLFSIPIAPVHWPSKLILAPKLLSSLIRRGIAVNAIYDGIGDQTTFRDDDRYPARLFYPDGKSFKYQPGELDVDVDGVSIGKDGFEYVAGKEVDNEGKLHKEILVCTHGSRDCRCSDRGGPLVDALRAEIRRRDLDDEIKVSEIAHVGGHKWAANAILIPSLDMLSNLTAEHAPALISHIINDRPKQGPMWNHWRGRYGLSELQQEDVWRRLQQEVIFGADTKTEADVAVSGAERKKVEAEVSVHGTDATEKTKVMLRFKTWEGEVREVDASLGQNLLQVGKDHDLPALEGVCGGNLECATCHLYLATSSTAGPAPVSEPKDEELDMLGYAVGYRDGQSRLGCQIKVTEKLAEWVEKGGIIALPRF
;
A
#
# COMPACT_ATOMS: atom_id res chain seq x y z
N MET A 1 -93.56 -19.96 -5.29
CA MET A 1 -92.60 -20.32 -4.22
C MET A 1 -92.21 -19.03 -3.51
N ILE A 2 -92.27 -19.08 -2.19
CA ILE A 2 -92.22 -18.04 -1.14
C ILE A 2 -91.27 -16.84 -1.35
N LEU A 3 -91.81 -15.64 -1.10
CA LEU A 3 -91.17 -14.33 -0.83
C LEU A 3 -90.32 -14.34 0.46
N ARG A 4 -89.28 -13.49 0.57
CA ARG A 4 -89.11 -12.51 1.68
C ARG A 4 -87.84 -11.66 1.60
N GLN A 5 -87.98 -10.49 2.22
CA GLN A 5 -87.23 -9.24 2.19
C GLN A 5 -85.94 -9.18 3.04
N PRO A 6 -85.13 -8.10 2.92
CA PRO A 6 -83.99 -7.80 3.78
C PRO A 6 -84.44 -7.16 5.12
N ILE A 7 -83.66 -7.35 6.18
CA ILE A 7 -83.89 -6.75 7.51
C ILE A 7 -82.90 -5.60 7.75
N THR A 8 -83.43 -4.51 8.29
CA THR A 8 -82.85 -3.19 8.55
C THR A 8 -82.47 -2.95 10.03
N PHE A 9 -81.35 -2.23 10.26
CA PHE A 9 -81.03 -1.14 11.26
C PHE A 9 -81.27 -1.39 12.79
N PRO A 10 -80.66 -0.66 13.79
CA PRO A 10 -80.48 0.81 13.80
C PRO A 10 -79.32 1.47 14.64
N HIS A 11 -79.32 2.82 14.58
CA HIS A 11 -78.73 3.85 15.48
C HIS A 11 -77.22 4.20 15.34
N LEU A 12 -76.80 5.38 14.87
CA LEU A 12 -77.06 6.80 15.21
C LEU A 12 -76.19 7.34 16.37
N ILE A 13 -75.16 8.11 15.97
CA ILE A 13 -74.53 9.29 16.63
C ILE A 13 -73.81 9.04 17.98
N GLN A 14 -72.47 9.25 18.04
CA GLN A 14 -71.82 10.48 18.55
C GLN A 14 -70.28 10.33 18.65
N GLY A 15 -69.53 11.30 18.13
CA GLY A 15 -68.37 11.84 18.86
C GLY A 15 -66.94 11.43 18.46
N ILE A 16 -66.22 12.45 17.97
CA ILE A 16 -64.78 12.75 18.19
C ILE A 16 -63.81 12.41 17.05
N LEU A 17 -63.52 13.48 16.31
CA LEU A 17 -62.35 13.74 15.49
C LEU A 17 -61.04 13.23 16.12
N ARG A 18 -60.29 12.36 15.42
CA ARG A 18 -58.83 12.36 15.43
C ARG A 18 -58.29 12.06 14.03
N SER A 19 -57.23 12.80 13.70
CA SER A 19 -56.56 12.97 12.41
C SER A 19 -56.19 11.68 11.68
N PHE A 20 -56.56 11.59 10.39
CA PHE A 20 -55.87 10.74 9.42
C PHE A 20 -54.57 11.44 9.01
N SER A 21 -53.44 10.93 9.49
CA SER A 21 -52.13 11.18 8.88
C SER A 21 -51.91 10.08 7.83
N THR A 22 -51.87 10.48 6.56
CA THR A 22 -51.45 9.64 5.44
C THR A 22 -49.98 9.29 5.61
N SER A 23 -49.68 8.03 5.94
CA SER A 23 -48.32 7.50 5.91
C SER A 23 -47.85 7.36 4.46
N PHE A 24 -47.01 8.30 4.04
CA PHE A 24 -46.16 8.15 2.86
C PHE A 24 -45.26 6.93 3.07
N VAL A 25 -45.41 5.92 2.23
CA VAL A 25 -44.45 4.81 2.15
C VAL A 25 -43.16 5.38 1.56
N SER A 26 -42.15 5.61 2.40
CA SER A 26 -40.84 6.02 1.92
C SER A 26 -40.21 4.88 1.13
N ARG A 27 -39.75 5.17 -0.09
CA ARG A 27 -38.86 4.29 -0.85
C ARG A 27 -37.73 3.84 0.07
N GLU A 28 -37.60 2.53 0.28
CA GLU A 28 -36.42 1.96 0.91
C GLU A 28 -35.20 2.33 0.06
N THR A 29 -34.47 3.33 0.53
CA THR A 29 -33.13 3.64 0.05
C THR A 29 -32.27 2.43 0.39
N ARG A 30 -31.73 1.75 -0.64
CA ARG A 30 -30.63 0.80 -0.46
C ARG A 30 -29.60 1.43 0.48
N PRO A 31 -29.11 0.72 1.49
CA PRO A 31 -28.09 1.27 2.38
C PRO A 31 -26.92 1.72 1.50
N ARG A 32 -26.63 3.02 1.50
CA ARG A 32 -25.34 3.50 1.00
C ARG A 32 -24.32 2.81 1.89
N ILE A 33 -23.42 2.04 1.27
CA ILE A 33 -22.20 1.59 1.93
C ILE A 33 -21.47 2.88 2.31
N GLU A 34 -21.53 3.25 3.59
CA GLU A 34 -20.67 4.30 4.12
C GLU A 34 -19.24 3.79 4.02
N PHE A 35 -18.51 4.34 3.06
CA PHE A 35 -17.06 4.19 3.00
C PHE A 35 -16.49 4.92 4.21
N ASP A 36 -16.05 4.17 5.20
CA ASP A 36 -15.21 4.73 6.26
C ASP A 36 -13.91 5.22 5.58
N PRO A 37 -13.62 6.54 5.56
CA PRO A 37 -12.43 7.05 4.91
C PRO A 37 -11.20 6.49 5.61
N LEU A 38 -10.34 5.77 4.86
CA LEU A 38 -9.16 5.14 5.45
C LEU A 38 -8.28 6.15 6.21
N PRO A 39 -7.76 5.78 7.40
CA PRO A 39 -6.88 6.64 8.18
C PRO A 39 -5.56 6.91 7.45
N LEU A 40 -4.94 8.05 7.75
CA LEU A 40 -3.58 8.37 7.28
C LEU A 40 -2.54 7.61 8.14
N PRO A 41 -1.40 7.21 7.57
CA PRO A 41 -0.96 7.46 6.20
C PRO A 41 -1.65 6.53 5.20
N ARG A 42 -2.16 7.13 4.12
CA ARG A 42 -2.74 6.43 2.97
C ARG A 42 -1.67 6.03 1.95
N SER A 43 -0.39 6.09 2.31
CA SER A 43 0.73 5.96 1.38
C SER A 43 1.39 4.59 1.50
N ILE A 44 1.76 4.02 0.36
CA ILE A 44 2.76 2.97 0.30
C ILE A 44 4.14 3.54 0.63
N ASN A 45 5.02 2.67 1.14
CA ASN A 45 6.41 3.03 1.33
C ASN A 45 7.04 3.40 -0.03
N PRO A 46 7.82 4.50 -0.08
CA PRO A 46 8.48 4.90 -1.31
C PRO A 46 9.44 3.81 -1.77
N SER A 47 9.29 3.44 -3.03
CA SER A 47 10.19 2.54 -3.76
C SER A 47 10.51 3.19 -5.09
N ASN A 48 11.69 2.95 -5.64
CA ASN A 48 12.15 3.58 -6.88
C ASN A 48 11.61 2.88 -8.14
N GLY A 49 10.99 1.71 -7.99
CA GLY A 49 10.45 0.90 -9.08
C GLY A 49 9.90 -0.43 -8.58
N LEU A 50 9.31 -1.22 -9.48
CA LEU A 50 8.71 -2.52 -9.20
C LEU A 50 9.29 -3.58 -10.14
N LEU A 51 9.93 -4.61 -9.59
CA LEU A 51 10.38 -5.79 -10.29
C LEU A 51 9.40 -6.94 -10.07
N LEU A 52 8.96 -7.59 -11.15
CA LEU A 52 8.06 -8.73 -11.15
C LEU A 52 8.74 -9.95 -11.76
N PHE A 53 8.89 -11.04 -10.99
CA PHE A 53 9.31 -12.34 -11.50
C PHE A 53 8.11 -13.12 -12.03
N SER A 54 8.17 -13.56 -13.29
CA SER A 54 7.09 -14.32 -13.94
C SER A 54 7.21 -15.80 -13.58
N ILE A 55 6.39 -16.26 -12.64
CA ILE A 55 6.43 -17.62 -12.10
C ILE A 55 5.36 -18.46 -12.78
N PRO A 56 5.69 -19.61 -13.38
CA PRO A 56 4.74 -20.50 -14.06
C PRO A 56 3.95 -21.40 -13.08
N ILE A 57 3.73 -20.92 -11.85
CA ILE A 57 3.07 -21.64 -10.76
C ILE A 57 1.92 -20.77 -10.26
N ALA A 58 0.71 -21.30 -10.24
CA ALA A 58 -0.46 -20.55 -9.78
C ALA A 58 -0.35 -20.19 -8.28
N PRO A 59 -0.90 -19.04 -7.84
CA PRO A 59 -0.77 -18.56 -6.45
C PRO A 59 -1.27 -19.52 -5.37
N VAL A 60 -2.22 -20.38 -5.71
CA VAL A 60 -2.72 -21.45 -4.83
C VAL A 60 -1.61 -22.43 -4.40
N HIS A 61 -0.55 -22.56 -5.19
CA HIS A 61 0.60 -23.42 -4.92
C HIS A 61 1.79 -22.66 -4.32
N TRP A 62 1.68 -21.35 -4.10
CA TRP A 62 2.78 -20.60 -3.52
C TRP A 62 2.92 -20.87 -2.02
N PRO A 63 4.15 -21.05 -1.50
CA PRO A 63 4.37 -21.12 -0.07
C PRO A 63 4.05 -19.79 0.60
N SER A 64 3.79 -19.80 1.91
CA SER A 64 3.52 -18.59 2.69
C SER A 64 4.68 -17.58 2.61
N LYS A 65 5.93 -18.08 2.54
CA LYS A 65 7.12 -17.26 2.29
C LYS A 65 7.69 -17.63 0.92
N LEU A 66 7.54 -16.73 -0.04
CA LEU A 66 8.07 -16.89 -1.39
C LEU A 66 9.48 -16.31 -1.47
N ILE A 67 10.47 -17.14 -1.77
CA ILE A 67 11.89 -16.76 -1.84
C ILE A 67 12.36 -16.90 -3.28
N LEU A 68 12.45 -15.79 -4.01
CA LEU A 68 12.69 -15.82 -5.47
C LEU A 68 14.14 -15.61 -5.86
N ALA A 69 14.88 -14.80 -5.11
CA ALA A 69 16.25 -14.43 -5.48
C ALA A 69 17.03 -13.86 -4.27
N PRO A 70 17.40 -14.68 -3.27
CA PRO A 70 17.92 -14.18 -1.99
C PRO A 70 19.22 -13.36 -2.12
N LYS A 71 20.10 -13.69 -3.08
CA LYS A 71 21.36 -12.93 -3.33
C LYS A 71 21.12 -11.57 -3.99
N LEU A 72 20.15 -11.49 -4.89
CA LEU A 72 19.83 -10.27 -5.62
C LEU A 72 18.93 -9.33 -4.79
N LEU A 73 18.05 -9.90 -3.96
CA LEU A 73 17.07 -9.16 -3.16
C LEU A 73 17.74 -8.06 -2.33
N SER A 74 18.87 -8.37 -1.69
CA SER A 74 19.59 -7.41 -0.85
C SER A 74 20.10 -6.20 -1.64
N SER A 75 20.56 -6.41 -2.88
CA SER A 75 21.02 -5.32 -3.76
C SER A 75 19.85 -4.46 -4.23
N LEU A 76 18.77 -5.09 -4.70
CA LEU A 76 17.57 -4.39 -5.17
C LEU A 76 16.88 -3.59 -4.06
N ILE A 77 16.77 -4.18 -2.86
CA ILE A 77 16.21 -3.51 -1.68
C ILE A 77 17.04 -2.29 -1.29
N ARG A 78 18.39 -2.39 -1.29
CA ARG A 78 19.26 -1.22 -1.03
C ARG A 78 19.07 -0.10 -2.04
N ARG A 79 18.65 -0.42 -3.26
CA ARG A 79 18.34 0.55 -4.33
C ARG A 79 16.88 0.99 -4.31
N GLY A 80 16.10 0.56 -3.31
CA GLY A 80 14.70 0.90 -3.14
C GLY A 80 13.77 0.26 -4.17
N ILE A 81 14.19 -0.77 -4.90
CA ILE A 81 13.33 -1.46 -5.86
C ILE A 81 12.45 -2.46 -5.11
N ALA A 82 11.13 -2.33 -5.26
CA ALA A 82 10.19 -3.32 -4.76
C ALA A 82 10.25 -4.58 -5.62
N VAL A 83 10.15 -5.76 -5.01
CA VAL A 83 10.24 -7.05 -5.70
C VAL A 83 8.98 -7.85 -5.40
N ASN A 84 8.37 -8.42 -6.44
CA ASN A 84 7.19 -9.27 -6.32
C ASN A 84 7.24 -10.43 -7.33
N ALA A 85 6.35 -11.40 -7.16
CA ALA A 85 6.08 -12.46 -8.11
C ALA A 85 4.79 -12.16 -8.87
N ILE A 86 4.72 -12.63 -10.10
CA ILE A 86 3.52 -12.58 -10.93
C ILE A 86 3.26 -13.96 -11.53
N TYR A 87 2.02 -14.41 -11.44
CA TYR A 87 1.45 -15.47 -12.25
C TYR A 87 0.49 -14.81 -13.25
N ASP A 88 0.83 -14.88 -14.52
CA ASP A 88 0.16 -14.16 -15.58
C ASP A 88 -0.86 -15.02 -16.33
N GLY A 89 -1.20 -16.18 -15.76
CA GLY A 89 -2.08 -17.20 -16.34
C GLY A 89 -1.35 -18.25 -17.18
N ILE A 90 -0.02 -18.14 -17.33
CA ILE A 90 0.79 -19.07 -18.13
C ILE A 90 1.61 -19.98 -17.21
N GLY A 91 1.57 -21.28 -17.49
CA GLY A 91 2.29 -22.32 -16.74
C GLY A 91 1.37 -23.21 -15.94
N ASP A 92 1.76 -24.48 -15.82
CA ASP A 92 1.00 -25.55 -15.16
C ASP A 92 1.77 -26.19 -14.01
N GLN A 93 2.88 -25.57 -13.60
CA GLN A 93 3.72 -26.10 -12.54
C GLN A 93 3.03 -25.92 -11.18
N THR A 94 3.28 -26.87 -10.28
CA THR A 94 2.67 -26.87 -8.94
C THR A 94 3.71 -26.86 -7.82
N THR A 95 5.00 -26.90 -8.15
CA THR A 95 6.11 -27.01 -7.19
C THR A 95 7.32 -26.22 -7.68
N PHE A 96 8.00 -25.54 -6.75
CA PHE A 96 9.27 -24.84 -6.99
C PHE A 96 10.45 -25.81 -7.01
N ARG A 97 11.50 -25.49 -7.76
CA ARG A 97 12.79 -26.19 -7.78
C ARG A 97 13.91 -25.26 -7.34
N ASP A 98 14.97 -25.82 -6.76
CA ASP A 98 16.08 -25.04 -6.18
C ASP A 98 16.89 -24.24 -7.22
N ASP A 99 16.87 -24.67 -8.48
CA ASP A 99 17.59 -24.07 -9.60
C ASP A 99 16.70 -23.25 -10.54
N ASP A 100 15.43 -23.03 -10.18
CA ASP A 100 14.50 -22.29 -11.02
C ASP A 100 15.02 -20.87 -11.32
N ARG A 101 14.92 -20.50 -12.59
CA ARG A 101 15.22 -19.16 -13.11
C ARG A 101 13.96 -18.65 -13.80
N TYR A 102 13.49 -17.48 -13.40
CA TYR A 102 12.26 -16.90 -13.93
C TYR A 102 12.56 -15.66 -14.77
N PRO A 103 11.80 -15.42 -15.86
CA PRO A 103 11.82 -14.12 -16.52
C PRO A 103 11.39 -13.03 -15.54
N ALA A 104 11.86 -11.80 -15.76
CA ALA A 104 11.48 -10.68 -14.92
C ALA A 104 11.13 -9.43 -15.74
N ARG A 105 10.28 -8.58 -15.17
CA ARG A 105 9.95 -7.25 -15.71
C ARG A 105 10.18 -6.20 -14.64
N LEU A 106 10.94 -5.17 -14.94
CA LEU A 106 11.20 -4.03 -14.07
C LEU A 106 10.48 -2.80 -14.60
N PHE A 107 9.71 -2.14 -13.75
CA PHE A 107 8.94 -0.95 -14.08
C PHE A 107 9.41 0.24 -13.25
N TYR A 108 9.52 1.39 -13.90
CA TYR A 108 9.82 2.65 -13.28
C TYR A 108 8.64 3.62 -13.37
N PRO A 109 8.55 4.57 -12.43
CA PRO A 109 7.45 5.55 -12.37
C PRO A 109 7.45 6.54 -13.53
N ASP A 110 8.58 6.70 -14.22
CA ASP A 110 8.74 7.52 -15.43
C ASP A 110 8.24 6.79 -16.69
N GLY A 111 7.68 5.59 -16.54
CA GLY A 111 7.17 4.75 -17.62
C GLY A 111 8.22 3.92 -18.33
N LYS A 112 9.50 3.96 -17.92
CA LYS A 112 10.51 3.03 -18.43
C LYS A 112 10.24 1.62 -17.89
N SER A 113 10.40 0.63 -18.75
CA SER A 113 10.39 -0.76 -18.34
C SER A 113 11.52 -1.56 -18.99
N PHE A 114 11.91 -2.66 -18.33
CA PHE A 114 12.94 -3.58 -18.80
C PHE A 114 12.43 -5.01 -18.65
N LYS A 115 12.70 -5.85 -19.64
CA LYS A 115 12.40 -7.28 -19.61
C LYS A 115 13.72 -8.06 -19.51
N TYR A 116 13.71 -9.10 -18.71
CA TYR A 116 14.84 -9.97 -18.45
C TYR A 116 14.44 -11.41 -18.71
N GLN A 117 15.28 -12.14 -19.42
CA GLN A 117 15.17 -13.59 -19.59
C GLN A 117 15.63 -14.32 -18.31
N PRO A 118 15.23 -15.60 -18.13
CA PRO A 118 15.73 -16.44 -17.05
C PRO A 118 17.27 -16.40 -16.97
N GLY A 119 17.80 -15.98 -15.81
CA GLY A 119 19.25 -15.93 -15.56
C GLY A 119 19.94 -14.62 -15.96
N GLU A 120 19.28 -13.70 -16.69
CA GLU A 120 19.86 -12.38 -17.00
C GLU A 120 19.94 -11.46 -15.79
N LEU A 121 19.10 -11.69 -14.78
CA LEU A 121 19.04 -10.86 -13.59
C LEU A 121 20.12 -11.20 -12.54
N ASP A 122 20.99 -12.19 -12.82
CA ASP A 122 22.11 -12.59 -11.94
C ASP A 122 23.34 -11.65 -12.04
N VAL A 123 23.32 -10.66 -12.95
CA VAL A 123 24.42 -9.71 -13.16
C VAL A 123 24.08 -8.34 -12.57
N ASP A 124 25.09 -7.64 -12.06
CA ASP A 124 25.01 -6.29 -11.51
C ASP A 124 24.04 -5.43 -12.33
N VAL A 125 22.98 -4.95 -11.68
CA VAL A 125 22.02 -4.03 -12.29
C VAL A 125 22.65 -2.62 -12.33
N ASP A 126 23.91 -2.51 -12.71
CA ASP A 126 24.64 -1.25 -12.85
C ASP A 126 24.24 -0.60 -14.18
N GLY A 127 23.56 0.54 -14.11
CA GLY A 127 23.30 1.36 -15.31
C GLY A 127 21.94 2.04 -15.39
N VAL A 128 20.97 1.78 -14.49
CA VAL A 128 19.67 2.48 -14.58
C VAL A 128 19.75 3.83 -13.88
N SER A 129 19.96 4.89 -14.67
CA SER A 129 19.86 6.28 -14.24
C SER A 129 18.40 6.65 -13.99
N ILE A 130 18.10 6.96 -12.72
CA ILE A 130 16.83 7.58 -12.30
C ILE A 130 16.82 8.98 -12.92
N GLY A 131 15.87 9.24 -13.81
CA GLY A 131 15.74 10.53 -14.49
C GLY A 131 15.59 11.68 -13.49
N LYS A 132 16.25 12.81 -13.75
CA LYS A 132 16.33 13.96 -12.83
C LYS A 132 15.20 14.99 -12.99
N ASP A 133 14.28 14.83 -13.93
CA ASP A 133 13.35 15.92 -14.28
C ASP A 133 11.88 15.49 -14.13
N GLY A 134 11.16 16.13 -13.20
CA GLY A 134 9.72 16.44 -13.25
C GLY A 134 8.73 15.30 -13.55
N PHE A 135 8.14 14.73 -12.50
CA PHE A 135 7.09 13.71 -12.55
C PHE A 135 5.72 14.28 -12.98
N GLU A 136 5.48 14.38 -14.28
CA GLU A 136 4.14 14.22 -14.85
C GLU A 136 3.87 12.73 -15.12
N TYR A 137 2.63 12.27 -14.95
CA TYR A 137 2.22 10.98 -15.54
C TYR A 137 2.37 11.12 -17.05
N VAL A 138 3.46 10.59 -17.60
CA VAL A 138 3.58 10.38 -19.03
C VAL A 138 2.73 9.15 -19.32
N ALA A 139 1.56 9.33 -19.95
CA ALA A 139 0.81 8.21 -20.52
C ALA A 139 1.82 7.34 -21.30
N GLY A 140 1.98 6.09 -20.88
CA GLY A 140 3.23 5.36 -21.05
C GLY A 140 3.73 5.27 -22.50
N LYS A 141 5.03 5.09 -22.65
CA LYS A 141 5.69 4.69 -23.91
C LYS A 141 6.06 3.20 -23.90
N GLU A 142 5.49 2.42 -23.00
CA GLU A 142 5.70 0.97 -23.00
C GLU A 142 4.86 0.36 -24.10
N VAL A 143 5.43 0.36 -25.29
CA VAL A 143 4.89 -0.28 -26.46
C VAL A 143 5.45 -1.70 -26.55
N ASP A 144 4.59 -2.67 -26.82
CA ASP A 144 5.06 -3.97 -27.30
C ASP A 144 5.81 -3.81 -28.64
N ASN A 145 6.28 -4.93 -29.20
CA ASN A 145 6.98 -4.92 -30.50
C ASN A 145 6.13 -4.36 -31.66
N GLU A 146 4.85 -4.06 -31.42
CA GLU A 146 3.86 -3.56 -32.37
C GLU A 146 3.44 -2.10 -32.10
N GLY A 147 3.93 -1.45 -31.04
CA GLY A 147 3.56 -0.08 -30.74
C GLY A 147 2.39 0.08 -29.74
N LYS A 148 1.91 -0.98 -29.09
CA LYS A 148 0.70 -0.94 -28.24
C LYS A 148 1.01 -0.81 -26.75
N LEU A 149 0.37 0.16 -26.10
CA LEU A 149 0.48 0.39 -24.66
C LEU A 149 -0.12 -0.79 -23.88
N HIS A 150 0.70 -1.59 -23.21
CA HIS A 150 0.20 -2.73 -22.45
C HIS A 150 -0.34 -2.29 -21.08
N LYS A 151 -1.66 -2.40 -20.90
CA LYS A 151 -2.33 -2.12 -19.62
C LYS A 151 -2.48 -3.42 -18.84
N GLU A 152 -2.07 -3.42 -17.58
CA GLU A 152 -2.14 -4.63 -16.75
C GLU A 152 -2.61 -4.29 -15.34
N ILE A 153 -3.55 -5.10 -14.83
CA ILE A 153 -4.05 -5.02 -13.46
C ILE A 153 -3.47 -6.20 -12.70
N LEU A 154 -2.60 -5.90 -11.73
CA LEU A 154 -1.92 -6.88 -10.90
C LEU A 154 -2.67 -7.02 -9.58
N VAL A 155 -3.32 -8.16 -9.34
CA VAL A 155 -4.14 -8.38 -8.13
C VAL A 155 -3.45 -9.34 -7.18
N CYS A 156 -3.33 -8.97 -5.91
CA CYS A 156 -2.76 -9.84 -4.90
C CYS A 156 -3.73 -10.99 -4.54
N THR A 157 -3.35 -12.24 -4.82
CA THR A 157 -4.17 -13.45 -4.54
C THR A 157 -3.45 -14.48 -3.66
N HIS A 158 -2.32 -14.10 -3.03
CA HIS A 158 -1.44 -15.00 -2.27
C HIS A 158 -2.03 -15.48 -0.93
N GLY A 159 -2.94 -16.46 -1.00
CA GLY A 159 -3.72 -16.95 0.14
C GLY A 159 -2.92 -17.62 1.26
N SER A 160 -1.83 -18.30 0.93
CA SER A 160 -0.98 -18.96 1.93
C SER A 160 -0.17 -17.97 2.77
N ARG A 161 0.01 -16.74 2.29
CA ARG A 161 0.59 -15.63 3.05
C ARG A 161 -0.47 -14.92 3.88
N ASP A 162 -1.62 -14.63 3.28
CA ASP A 162 -2.77 -14.02 3.95
C ASP A 162 -4.08 -14.47 3.29
N CYS A 163 -4.99 -15.07 4.07
CA CYS A 163 -6.24 -15.60 3.52
C CYS A 163 -7.11 -14.53 2.85
N ARG A 164 -7.09 -13.28 3.33
CA ARG A 164 -7.88 -12.17 2.76
C ARG A 164 -7.46 -11.87 1.33
N CYS A 165 -6.19 -12.08 0.98
CA CYS A 165 -5.70 -11.92 -0.38
C CYS A 165 -6.37 -12.92 -1.32
N SER A 166 -6.53 -14.19 -0.93
CA SER A 166 -7.27 -15.16 -1.73
C SER A 166 -8.78 -14.89 -1.69
N ASP A 167 -9.35 -14.69 -0.50
CA ASP A 167 -10.80 -14.57 -0.28
C ASP A 167 -11.41 -13.35 -0.99
N ARG A 168 -10.64 -12.28 -1.17
CA ARG A 168 -11.10 -11.05 -1.84
C ARG A 168 -10.43 -10.84 -3.20
N GLY A 169 -9.15 -11.17 -3.33
CA GLY A 169 -8.39 -10.99 -4.56
C GLY A 169 -8.83 -11.95 -5.65
N GLY A 170 -9.06 -13.23 -5.34
CA GLY A 170 -9.54 -14.23 -6.30
C GLY A 170 -10.87 -13.82 -6.95
N PRO A 171 -11.93 -13.53 -6.17
CA PRO A 171 -13.18 -13.04 -6.73
C PRO A 171 -13.06 -11.74 -7.54
N LEU A 172 -12.14 -10.84 -7.16
CA LEU A 172 -11.86 -9.63 -7.94
C LEU A 172 -11.22 -9.96 -9.30
N VAL A 173 -10.25 -10.89 -9.34
CA VAL A 173 -9.63 -11.36 -10.58
C VAL A 173 -10.66 -11.97 -11.52
N ASP A 174 -11.53 -12.83 -11.00
CA ASP A 174 -12.60 -13.45 -11.79
C ASP A 174 -13.55 -12.40 -12.37
N ALA A 175 -13.96 -11.42 -11.56
CA ALA A 175 -14.82 -10.33 -11.98
C ALA A 175 -14.15 -9.43 -13.03
N LEU A 176 -12.86 -9.12 -12.88
CA LEU A 176 -12.10 -8.33 -13.86
C LEU A 176 -11.97 -9.07 -15.18
N ARG A 177 -11.57 -10.35 -15.16
CA ARG A 177 -11.46 -11.18 -16.35
C ARG A 177 -12.81 -11.33 -17.06
N ALA A 178 -13.90 -11.51 -16.31
CA ALA A 178 -15.25 -11.58 -16.87
C ALA A 178 -15.67 -10.25 -17.51
N GLU A 179 -15.39 -9.12 -16.86
CA GLU A 179 -15.74 -7.80 -17.35
C GLU A 179 -14.91 -7.37 -18.57
N ILE A 180 -13.62 -7.76 -18.63
CA ILE A 180 -12.75 -7.58 -19.81
C ILE A 180 -13.33 -8.32 -21.00
N ARG A 181 -13.64 -9.62 -20.84
CA ARG A 181 -14.31 -10.41 -21.90
C ARG A 181 -15.65 -9.82 -22.32
N ARG A 182 -16.44 -9.33 -21.35
CA ARG A 182 -17.75 -8.71 -21.62
C ARG A 182 -17.62 -7.43 -22.46
N ARG A 183 -16.47 -6.74 -22.37
CA ARG A 183 -16.19 -5.50 -23.09
C ARG A 183 -15.31 -5.69 -24.33
N ASP A 184 -14.91 -6.93 -24.64
CA ASP A 184 -14.01 -7.27 -25.76
C ASP A 184 -12.64 -6.57 -25.65
N LEU A 185 -12.05 -6.63 -24.45
CA LEU A 185 -10.80 -5.92 -24.12
C LEU A 185 -9.61 -6.87 -23.86
N ASP A 186 -9.72 -8.16 -24.22
CA ASP A 186 -8.70 -9.17 -23.94
C ASP A 186 -7.33 -8.82 -24.55
N ASP A 187 -7.32 -8.13 -25.70
CA ASP A 187 -6.09 -7.67 -26.37
C ASP A 187 -5.55 -6.34 -25.80
N GLU A 188 -6.30 -5.65 -24.94
CA GLU A 188 -5.94 -4.32 -24.41
C GLU A 188 -5.54 -4.34 -22.94
N ILE A 189 -6.16 -5.22 -22.14
CA ILE A 189 -5.98 -5.24 -20.69
C ILE A 189 -5.73 -6.67 -20.22
N LYS A 190 -4.58 -6.88 -19.57
CA LYS A 190 -4.27 -8.13 -18.91
C LYS A 190 -4.59 -8.07 -17.41
N VAL A 191 -5.06 -9.17 -16.85
CA VAL A 191 -5.24 -9.35 -15.40
C VAL A 191 -4.34 -10.47 -14.93
N SER A 192 -3.39 -10.12 -14.08
CA SER A 192 -2.41 -11.04 -13.55
C SER A 192 -2.46 -11.07 -12.03
N GLU A 193 -2.02 -12.18 -11.48
CA GLU A 193 -2.05 -12.43 -10.05
C GLU A 193 -0.66 -12.26 -9.48
N ILE A 194 -0.53 -11.60 -8.33
CA ILE A 194 0.76 -11.30 -7.72
C ILE A 194 0.86 -11.79 -6.28
N ALA A 195 2.10 -11.94 -5.80
CA ALA A 195 2.37 -12.26 -4.41
C ALA A 195 1.97 -11.11 -3.49
N HIS A 196 2.00 -11.36 -2.19
CA HIS A 196 1.60 -10.38 -1.20
C HIS A 196 2.31 -9.03 -1.39
N VAL A 197 1.54 -7.93 -1.37
CA VAL A 197 2.01 -6.54 -1.57
C VAL A 197 1.82 -5.65 -0.34
N GLY A 198 1.46 -6.25 0.79
CA GLY A 198 1.10 -5.51 2.00
C GLY A 198 -0.34 -5.01 2.00
N GLY A 199 -0.71 -4.30 3.06
CA GLY A 199 -2.04 -3.73 3.23
C GLY A 199 -3.19 -4.76 3.21
N HIS A 200 -2.97 -6.00 3.68
CA HIS A 200 -3.99 -7.07 3.68
C HIS A 200 -5.26 -6.70 4.45
N LYS A 201 -5.17 -5.82 5.47
CA LYS A 201 -6.32 -5.23 6.16
C LYS A 201 -7.33 -4.68 5.15
N TRP A 202 -6.81 -4.07 4.10
CA TRP A 202 -7.53 -3.43 3.01
C TRP A 202 -7.58 -4.29 1.75
N ALA A 203 -7.32 -5.60 1.81
CA ALA A 203 -7.54 -6.47 0.65
C ALA A 203 -9.00 -6.32 0.13
N ALA A 204 -9.27 -6.44 -1.17
CA ALA A 204 -8.30 -6.75 -2.23
C ALA A 204 -7.44 -5.54 -2.64
N ASN A 205 -6.19 -5.83 -3.02
CA ASN A 205 -5.20 -4.85 -3.46
C ASN A 205 -4.85 -5.08 -4.93
N ALA A 206 -4.74 -4.00 -5.70
CA ALA A 206 -4.35 -4.04 -7.10
C ALA A 206 -3.28 -2.98 -7.43
N ILE A 207 -2.29 -3.34 -8.24
CA ILE A 207 -1.32 -2.40 -8.82
C ILE A 207 -1.63 -2.24 -10.30
N LEU A 208 -1.67 -1.00 -10.78
CA LEU A 208 -2.00 -0.68 -12.18
C LEU A 208 -0.74 -0.38 -12.98
N ILE A 209 -0.53 -1.08 -14.09
CA ILE A 209 0.52 -0.78 -15.08
C ILE A 209 -0.11 -0.02 -16.25
N PRO A 210 0.50 1.09 -16.71
CA PRO A 210 1.87 1.53 -16.42
C PRO A 210 2.02 2.52 -15.26
N SER A 211 0.95 2.99 -14.63
CA SER A 211 1.05 4.09 -13.66
C SER A 211 1.75 3.74 -12.35
N LEU A 212 1.83 2.46 -12.04
CA LEU A 212 2.25 1.90 -10.77
C LEU A 212 1.47 2.45 -9.57
N ASP A 213 0.21 2.80 -9.77
CA ASP A 213 -0.68 3.11 -8.66
C ASP A 213 -1.07 1.85 -7.90
N MET A 214 -1.07 1.92 -6.58
CA MET A 214 -1.66 0.90 -5.73
C MET A 214 -3.06 1.34 -5.32
N LEU A 215 -4.04 0.46 -5.55
CA LEU A 215 -5.41 0.59 -5.10
C LEU A 215 -5.71 -0.50 -4.06
N SER A 216 -6.51 -0.17 -3.06
CA SER A 216 -6.92 -1.08 -1.98
C SER A 216 -8.39 -0.93 -1.63
N ASN A 217 -8.88 -1.83 -0.79
CA ASN A 217 -10.27 -1.98 -0.39
C ASN A 217 -11.17 -2.26 -1.59
N LEU A 218 -10.65 -3.04 -2.54
CA LEU A 218 -11.38 -3.44 -3.73
C LEU A 218 -12.20 -4.70 -3.46
N THR A 219 -13.27 -4.83 -4.23
CA THR A 219 -14.20 -5.98 -4.24
C THR A 219 -14.57 -6.29 -5.69
N ALA A 220 -15.13 -7.46 -5.95
CA ALA A 220 -15.58 -7.86 -7.29
C ALA A 220 -16.50 -6.82 -7.97
N GLU A 221 -17.33 -6.10 -7.19
CA GLU A 221 -18.22 -5.06 -7.70
C GLU A 221 -17.50 -3.85 -8.31
N HIS A 222 -16.23 -3.62 -7.94
CA HIS A 222 -15.43 -2.52 -8.46
C HIS A 222 -14.83 -2.82 -9.85
N ALA A 223 -14.89 -4.05 -10.35
CA ALA A 223 -14.28 -4.43 -11.63
C ALA A 223 -14.68 -3.51 -12.81
N PRO A 224 -15.97 -3.18 -13.02
CA PRO A 224 -16.37 -2.27 -14.09
C PRO A 224 -15.77 -0.87 -13.98
N ALA A 225 -15.67 -0.33 -12.75
CA ALA A 225 -15.13 1.01 -12.51
C ALA A 225 -13.61 1.02 -12.62
N LEU A 226 -12.94 -0.04 -12.18
CA LEU A 226 -11.49 -0.20 -12.28
C LEU A 226 -11.03 -0.31 -13.74
N ILE A 227 -11.74 -1.12 -14.54
CA ILE A 227 -11.49 -1.23 -15.98
C ILE A 227 -11.70 0.12 -16.68
N SER A 228 -12.79 0.83 -16.37
CA SER A 228 -12.97 2.19 -16.91
C SER A 228 -11.87 3.15 -16.46
N HIS A 229 -11.35 3.02 -15.25
CA HIS A 229 -10.28 3.89 -14.74
C HIS A 229 -8.95 3.68 -15.48
N ILE A 230 -8.56 2.43 -15.76
CA ILE A 230 -7.32 2.14 -16.50
C ILE A 230 -7.46 2.43 -18.01
N ILE A 231 -8.63 2.19 -18.62
CA ILE A 231 -8.89 2.54 -20.02
C ILE A 231 -8.75 4.04 -20.25
N ASN A 232 -9.35 4.85 -19.37
CA ASN A 232 -9.33 6.31 -19.48
C ASN A 232 -8.07 6.95 -18.89
N ASP A 233 -6.96 6.20 -18.84
CA ASP A 233 -5.64 6.66 -18.40
C ASP A 233 -5.66 7.42 -17.07
N ARG A 234 -6.40 6.89 -16.10
CA ARG A 234 -6.55 7.45 -14.75
C ARG A 234 -7.20 8.83 -14.79
N PRO A 235 -8.51 8.88 -15.08
CA PRO A 235 -9.22 10.14 -15.20
C PRO A 235 -9.06 10.95 -13.90
N LYS A 236 -8.90 12.27 -14.03
CA LYS A 236 -8.71 13.20 -12.90
C LYS A 236 -9.78 13.06 -11.81
N GLN A 237 -10.98 12.65 -12.20
CA GLN A 237 -12.11 12.41 -11.32
C GLN A 237 -12.62 10.97 -11.49
N GLY A 238 -13.15 10.40 -10.41
CA GLY A 238 -13.77 9.07 -10.46
C GLY A 238 -13.72 8.32 -9.12
N PRO A 239 -14.55 7.27 -8.97
CA PRO A 239 -14.68 6.55 -7.71
C PRO A 239 -13.41 5.79 -7.30
N MET A 240 -12.54 5.43 -8.25
CA MET A 240 -11.32 4.66 -7.98
C MET A 240 -10.28 5.41 -7.15
N TRP A 241 -10.33 6.75 -7.11
CA TRP A 241 -9.43 7.53 -6.26
C TRP A 241 -9.67 7.30 -4.76
N ASN A 242 -10.88 6.89 -4.34
CA ASN A 242 -11.14 6.52 -2.94
C ASN A 242 -10.34 5.28 -2.52
N HIS A 243 -9.95 4.46 -3.49
CA HIS A 243 -9.16 3.25 -3.30
C HIS A 243 -7.66 3.51 -3.40
N TRP A 244 -7.23 4.69 -3.84
CA TRP A 244 -5.81 4.98 -4.06
C TRP A 244 -5.00 4.99 -2.77
N ARG A 245 -3.87 4.28 -2.78
CA ARG A 245 -2.95 4.12 -1.65
C ARG A 245 -1.54 4.61 -1.93
N GLY A 246 -1.33 5.27 -3.06
CA GLY A 246 -0.01 5.73 -3.45
C GLY A 246 0.41 5.19 -4.79
N ARG A 247 1.65 5.53 -5.14
CA ARG A 247 2.25 5.18 -6.40
C ARG A 247 3.71 4.83 -6.16
N TYR A 248 4.14 3.70 -6.71
CA TYR A 248 5.55 3.32 -6.68
C TYR A 248 6.34 4.44 -7.38
N GLY A 249 7.46 4.84 -6.79
CA GLY A 249 8.28 5.95 -7.26
C GLY A 249 8.21 7.23 -6.48
N LEU A 250 7.12 7.44 -5.75
CA LEU A 250 6.85 8.71 -5.12
C LEU A 250 7.24 8.65 -3.64
N SER A 251 7.95 9.69 -3.19
CA SER A 251 8.13 9.96 -1.76
C SER A 251 6.79 10.25 -1.09
N GLU A 252 6.74 10.14 0.24
CA GLU A 252 5.56 10.46 1.04
C GLU A 252 4.99 11.85 0.69
N LEU A 253 5.85 12.88 0.63
CA LEU A 253 5.46 14.25 0.26
C LEU A 253 4.93 14.36 -1.18
N GLN A 254 5.48 13.60 -2.13
CA GLN A 254 5.00 13.59 -3.52
C GLN A 254 3.65 12.89 -3.63
N GLN A 255 3.42 11.81 -2.88
CA GLN A 255 2.12 11.15 -2.84
C GLN A 255 1.05 12.07 -2.23
N GLU A 256 1.39 12.80 -1.17
CA GLU A 256 0.51 13.82 -0.60
C GLU A 256 0.17 14.94 -1.59
N ASP A 257 1.14 15.40 -2.37
CA ASP A 257 0.92 16.43 -3.38
C ASP A 257 0.01 15.94 -4.52
N VAL A 258 0.24 14.72 -5.04
CA VAL A 258 -0.66 14.09 -6.01
C VAL A 258 -2.08 14.00 -5.46
N TRP A 259 -2.23 13.53 -4.22
CA TRP A 259 -3.53 13.43 -3.57
C TRP A 259 -4.21 14.80 -3.43
N ARG A 260 -3.46 15.82 -3.00
CA ARG A 260 -3.98 17.18 -2.84
C ARG A 260 -4.50 17.75 -4.15
N ARG A 261 -3.75 17.59 -5.25
CA ARG A 261 -4.16 18.05 -6.58
C ARG A 261 -5.44 17.37 -7.05
N LEU A 262 -5.54 16.05 -6.88
CA LEU A 262 -6.74 15.29 -7.23
C LEU A 262 -7.97 15.75 -6.41
N GLN A 263 -7.79 16.06 -5.13
CA GLN A 263 -8.87 16.59 -4.28
C GLN A 263 -9.30 18.01 -4.69
N GLN A 264 -8.35 18.90 -5.02
CA GLN A 264 -8.65 20.26 -5.46
C GLN A 264 -9.42 20.27 -6.78
N GLU A 265 -9.05 19.43 -7.74
CA GLU A 265 -9.75 19.32 -9.03
C GLU A 265 -11.17 18.71 -8.92
N VAL A 266 -11.43 17.90 -7.88
CA VAL A 266 -12.76 17.36 -7.57
C VAL A 266 -13.66 18.41 -6.91
N ILE A 267 -13.11 19.31 -6.10
CA ILE A 267 -13.88 20.33 -5.36
C ILE A 267 -14.26 21.51 -6.27
N PHE A 268 -13.39 21.92 -7.19
CA PHE A 268 -13.60 23.16 -7.97
C PHE A 268 -14.10 22.96 -9.40
N GLY A 269 -14.17 21.73 -9.92
CA GLY A 269 -14.65 21.45 -11.27
C GLY A 269 -13.68 21.95 -12.35
N ALA A 270 -13.57 21.24 -13.47
CA ALA A 270 -12.56 21.51 -14.51
C ALA A 270 -12.72 22.82 -15.31
N ASP A 271 -13.66 23.70 -14.93
CA ASP A 271 -14.07 24.87 -15.73
C ASP A 271 -13.92 26.23 -15.03
N THR A 272 -13.23 26.33 -13.90
CA THR A 272 -12.74 27.64 -13.45
C THR A 272 -11.33 27.86 -13.98
N LYS A 273 -11.23 28.50 -15.16
CA LYS A 273 -10.03 29.31 -15.46
C LYS A 273 -9.96 30.40 -14.40
N THR A 274 -9.26 30.14 -13.30
CA THR A 274 -8.80 31.20 -12.42
C THR A 274 -7.65 31.92 -13.11
N GLU A 275 -7.64 33.25 -13.05
CA GLU A 275 -6.68 34.19 -13.66
C GLU A 275 -5.23 34.06 -13.14
N ALA A 276 -4.81 32.87 -12.68
CA ALA A 276 -3.45 32.58 -12.23
C ALA A 276 -2.50 32.19 -13.36
N ASP A 277 -2.99 31.97 -14.59
CA ASP A 277 -2.18 31.53 -15.74
C ASP A 277 -1.57 32.67 -16.59
N VAL A 278 -1.74 33.95 -16.21
CA VAL A 278 -1.12 35.08 -16.92
C VAL A 278 -0.60 36.14 -15.95
N ALA A 279 0.43 35.83 -15.16
CA ALA A 279 1.41 36.81 -14.68
C ALA A 279 2.51 36.14 -13.85
N VAL A 280 3.43 35.43 -14.51
CA VAL A 280 4.80 35.29 -13.97
C VAL A 280 5.79 35.75 -15.05
N SER A 281 5.58 36.96 -15.54
CA SER A 281 6.64 37.73 -16.18
C SER A 281 7.41 38.47 -15.09
N GLY A 282 8.69 38.11 -14.99
CA GLY A 282 9.73 38.64 -14.11
C GLY A 282 9.43 39.90 -13.28
N ALA A 283 9.46 39.72 -11.97
CA ALA A 283 10.23 40.56 -11.04
C ALA A 283 10.00 40.12 -9.59
N GLU A 284 10.54 38.96 -9.19
CA GLU A 284 10.92 38.72 -7.78
C GLU A 284 11.90 37.54 -7.65
N ARG A 285 12.89 37.52 -8.56
CA ARG A 285 14.20 36.94 -8.29
C ARG A 285 14.96 37.90 -7.38
N LYS A 286 14.74 37.83 -6.05
CA LYS A 286 15.65 38.35 -5.00
C LYS A 286 15.06 38.17 -3.58
N LYS A 287 14.84 36.92 -3.13
CA LYS A 287 14.95 36.60 -1.68
C LYS A 287 14.91 35.12 -1.29
N VAL A 288 14.96 34.19 -2.23
CA VAL A 288 15.13 32.74 -1.93
C VAL A 288 16.20 32.18 -2.87
N GLU A 289 17.36 32.83 -2.88
CA GLU A 289 18.61 32.35 -3.50
C GLU A 289 19.72 32.45 -2.45
N ALA A 290 19.55 31.63 -1.41
CA ALA A 290 20.53 31.13 -0.46
C ALA A 290 19.71 30.07 0.30
N GLU A 291 19.85 28.76 0.10
CA GLU A 291 21.00 27.94 -0.25
C GLU A 291 20.46 26.62 -0.84
N VAL A 292 20.58 26.37 -2.16
CA VAL A 292 20.64 24.99 -2.71
C VAL A 292 21.40 24.98 -4.04
N SER A 293 22.70 24.65 -3.99
CA SER A 293 23.46 23.73 -4.87
C SER A 293 24.94 23.93 -4.48
N VAL A 294 25.79 22.92 -4.36
CA VAL A 294 26.16 21.90 -5.34
C VAL A 294 26.75 20.69 -4.58
N HIS A 295 26.55 19.49 -5.13
CA HIS A 295 27.24 18.27 -4.74
C HIS A 295 28.76 18.43 -4.73
N GLY A 296 29.40 18.00 -3.64
CA GLY A 296 30.81 17.70 -3.61
C GLY A 296 31.14 17.00 -2.30
N THR A 297 31.28 15.67 -2.39
CA THR A 297 32.07 14.82 -1.48
C THR A 297 32.09 15.24 0.00
N ASP A 298 31.24 14.65 0.83
CA ASP A 298 31.72 14.01 2.07
C ASP A 298 30.59 13.22 2.75
N ALA A 299 30.98 12.22 3.52
CA ALA A 299 30.10 11.60 4.49
C ALA A 299 29.57 12.67 5.45
N THR A 300 28.31 13.09 5.30
CA THR A 300 27.67 13.87 6.36
C THR A 300 27.53 12.93 7.55
N GLU A 301 28.32 13.19 8.59
CA GLU A 301 28.20 12.55 9.89
C GLU A 301 26.74 12.70 10.35
N LYS A 302 25.93 11.65 10.15
CA LYS A 302 24.65 11.54 10.82
C LYS A 302 24.98 11.53 12.31
N THR A 303 24.45 12.51 13.05
CA THR A 303 24.61 12.56 14.50
C THR A 303 24.22 11.20 15.08
N LYS A 304 25.22 10.50 15.64
CA LYS A 304 25.03 9.20 16.27
C LYS A 304 24.59 9.40 17.71
N VAL A 305 23.60 8.63 18.12
CA VAL A 305 23.11 8.55 19.49
C VAL A 305 23.23 7.12 19.99
N MET A 306 23.43 6.95 21.29
CA MET A 306 23.55 5.62 21.90
C MET A 306 22.16 5.09 22.30
N LEU A 307 21.85 3.85 21.92
CA LEU A 307 20.66 3.13 22.33
C LEU A 307 21.03 1.86 23.11
N ARG A 308 20.18 1.46 24.06
CA ARG A 308 20.33 0.23 24.85
C ARG A 308 19.25 -0.77 24.51
N PHE A 309 19.68 -1.94 24.06
CA PHE A 309 18.83 -3.09 23.82
C PHE A 309 19.09 -4.17 24.88
N LYS A 310 18.04 -4.83 25.36
CA LYS A 310 18.18 -5.94 26.31
C LYS A 310 17.58 -7.21 25.70
N THR A 311 18.39 -8.26 25.58
CA THR A 311 17.95 -9.57 25.07
C THR A 311 17.09 -10.30 26.11
N TRP A 312 16.39 -11.35 25.68
CA TRP A 312 15.62 -12.21 26.59
C TRP A 312 16.50 -12.93 27.63
N GLU A 313 17.80 -13.08 27.36
CA GLU A 313 18.79 -13.66 28.28
C GLU A 313 19.29 -12.64 29.31
N GLY A 314 18.90 -11.38 29.15
CA GLY A 314 19.25 -10.29 30.05
C GLY A 314 20.52 -9.54 29.67
N GLU A 315 21.21 -9.96 28.60
CA GLU A 315 22.35 -9.23 28.02
C GLU A 315 21.90 -7.85 27.54
N VAL A 316 22.64 -6.80 27.93
CA VAL A 316 22.39 -5.43 27.46
C VAL A 316 23.44 -5.09 26.40
N ARG A 317 22.99 -4.70 25.22
CA ARG A 317 23.82 -4.22 24.11
C ARG A 317 23.63 -2.72 23.93
N GLU A 318 24.74 -2.00 24.00
CA GLU A 318 24.83 -0.59 23.66
C GLU A 318 25.23 -0.47 22.19
N VAL A 319 24.44 0.26 21.41
CA VAL A 319 24.66 0.41 19.97
C VAL A 319 24.56 1.87 19.58
N ASP A 320 25.37 2.28 18.62
CA ASP A 320 25.28 3.59 18.01
C ASP A 320 24.26 3.59 16.87
N ALA A 321 23.30 4.50 16.95
CA ALA A 321 22.22 4.65 15.99
C ALA A 321 22.22 6.04 15.38
N SER A 322 21.92 6.15 14.09
CA SER A 322 21.77 7.46 13.45
C SER A 322 20.38 8.03 13.71
N LEU A 323 20.28 9.34 13.96
CA LEU A 323 18.98 10.01 14.00
C LEU A 323 18.19 9.77 12.69
N GLY A 324 16.89 9.49 12.82
CA GLY A 324 15.98 9.21 11.71
C GLY A 324 15.99 7.76 11.20
N GLN A 325 16.99 6.94 11.56
CA GLN A 325 17.00 5.50 11.31
C GLN A 325 15.84 4.82 12.06
N ASN A 326 15.28 3.72 11.58
CA ASN A 326 14.29 2.96 12.37
C ASN A 326 14.95 1.86 13.21
N LEU A 327 14.29 1.42 14.29
CA LEU A 327 14.88 0.45 15.22
C LEU A 327 15.14 -0.93 14.57
N LEU A 328 14.40 -1.32 13.53
CA LEU A 328 14.72 -2.52 12.75
C LEU A 328 16.05 -2.36 12.01
N GLN A 329 16.30 -1.21 11.36
CA GLN A 329 17.56 -0.94 10.69
C GLN A 329 18.71 -0.91 11.69
N VAL A 330 18.53 -0.28 12.85
CA VAL A 330 19.54 -0.31 13.93
C VAL A 330 19.84 -1.75 14.35
N GLY A 331 18.80 -2.57 14.51
CA GLY A 331 18.95 -3.98 14.84
C GLY A 331 19.73 -4.77 13.80
N LYS A 332 19.48 -4.51 12.51
CA LYS A 332 20.21 -5.16 11.41
C LYS A 332 21.67 -4.72 11.30
N ASP A 333 21.94 -3.43 11.48
CA ASP A 333 23.30 -2.89 11.38
C ASP A 333 24.22 -3.39 12.52
N HIS A 334 23.63 -3.81 13.64
CA HIS A 334 24.34 -4.27 14.85
C HIS A 334 24.09 -5.74 15.20
N ASP A 335 23.57 -6.52 14.26
CA ASP A 335 23.28 -7.96 14.43
C ASP A 335 22.52 -8.27 15.75
N LEU A 336 21.55 -7.42 16.08
CA LEU A 336 20.71 -7.62 17.25
C LEU A 336 19.76 -8.79 17.02
N PRO A 337 19.63 -9.71 17.99
CA PRO A 337 18.72 -10.83 17.86
C PRO A 337 17.26 -10.35 17.94
N ALA A 338 16.30 -11.19 17.54
CA ALA A 338 14.86 -10.89 17.49
C ALA A 338 14.38 -9.88 16.43
N LEU A 339 15.27 -9.07 15.83
CA LEU A 339 14.91 -8.06 14.83
C LEU A 339 15.17 -8.51 13.39
N GLU A 340 14.52 -9.60 12.96
CA GLU A 340 14.69 -10.15 11.62
C GLU A 340 14.10 -9.24 10.53
N GLY A 341 12.90 -8.71 10.77
CA GLY A 341 12.12 -7.91 9.81
C GLY A 341 12.10 -8.51 8.41
N VAL A 342 11.45 -9.68 8.27
CA VAL A 342 11.45 -10.47 7.03
C VAL A 342 10.75 -9.77 5.87
N CYS A 343 9.82 -8.86 6.15
CA CYS A 343 9.16 -8.02 5.15
C CYS A 343 9.97 -6.77 4.77
N GLY A 344 11.18 -6.60 5.30
CA GLY A 344 12.00 -5.41 5.04
C GLY A 344 11.50 -4.12 5.70
N GLY A 345 10.49 -4.19 6.57
CA GLY A 345 9.91 -3.02 7.25
C GLY A 345 8.63 -2.49 6.61
N ASN A 346 8.00 -3.26 5.72
CA ASN A 346 6.76 -2.89 5.01
C ASN A 346 5.47 -3.09 5.82
N LEU A 347 5.57 -3.34 7.13
CA LEU A 347 4.42 -3.58 8.01
C LEU A 347 3.58 -4.81 7.60
N GLU A 348 4.25 -5.87 7.14
CA GLU A 348 3.60 -7.12 6.66
C GLU A 348 4.01 -8.36 7.47
N CYS A 349 4.67 -8.17 8.60
CA CYS A 349 5.05 -9.23 9.51
C CYS A 349 5.29 -8.66 10.91
N ALA A 350 5.37 -9.54 11.90
CA ALA A 350 5.71 -9.19 13.28
C ALA A 350 7.18 -9.47 13.66
N THR A 351 8.04 -9.90 12.73
CA THR A 351 9.40 -10.41 13.06
C THR A 351 10.42 -9.31 13.39
N CYS A 352 9.98 -8.07 13.58
CA CYS A 352 10.78 -6.97 14.13
C CYS A 352 10.20 -6.48 15.47
N HIS A 353 9.41 -7.33 16.12
CA HIS A 353 8.77 -7.06 17.39
C HIS A 353 9.81 -6.82 18.49
N LEU A 354 9.54 -5.80 19.31
CA LEU A 354 10.31 -5.41 20.48
C LEU A 354 9.36 -4.88 21.56
N TYR A 355 9.89 -4.64 22.76
CA TYR A 355 9.17 -4.02 23.85
C TYR A 355 9.76 -2.67 24.24
N LEU A 356 8.87 -1.70 24.42
CA LEU A 356 9.13 -0.41 25.04
C LEU A 356 8.35 -0.33 26.35
N ALA A 357 8.93 -0.89 27.42
CA ALA A 357 8.32 -0.82 28.74
C ALA A 357 8.61 0.54 29.40
N THR A 358 7.66 1.03 30.20
CA THR A 358 7.85 2.21 31.04
C THR A 358 9.01 1.98 31.99
N SER A 359 10.00 2.87 31.93
CA SER A 359 11.14 2.86 32.85
C SER A 359 10.75 3.53 34.17
N SER A 360 11.19 2.97 35.29
CA SER A 360 10.98 3.56 36.62
C SER A 360 11.70 4.90 36.80
N THR A 361 12.77 5.15 36.04
CA THR A 361 13.57 6.37 36.11
C THR A 361 13.33 7.31 34.94
N ALA A 362 13.03 6.79 33.74
CA ALA A 362 12.82 7.60 32.54
C ALA A 362 11.35 7.80 32.15
N GLY A 363 10.41 7.09 32.78
CA GLY A 363 8.99 7.12 32.39
C GLY A 363 8.72 6.33 31.09
N PRO A 364 7.58 6.58 30.42
CA PRO A 364 7.23 5.89 29.17
C PRO A 364 8.15 6.30 28.02
N ALA A 365 8.37 5.38 27.08
CA ALA A 365 9.19 5.69 25.89
C ALA A 365 8.52 6.81 25.07
N PRO A 366 9.26 7.83 24.61
CA PRO A 366 8.71 8.98 23.89
C PRO A 366 8.50 8.65 22.40
N VAL A 367 7.67 7.64 22.14
CA VAL A 367 7.28 7.19 20.81
C VAL A 367 5.79 7.46 20.61
N SER A 368 5.36 7.59 19.35
CA SER A 368 3.92 7.64 19.06
C SER A 368 3.24 6.34 19.44
N GLU A 369 1.96 6.36 19.78
CA GLU A 369 1.16 5.14 19.93
C GLU A 369 1.22 4.27 18.66
N PRO A 370 1.13 2.93 18.79
CA PRO A 370 1.02 2.06 17.64
C PRO A 370 -0.25 2.41 16.85
N LYS A 371 -0.12 2.45 15.52
CA LYS A 371 -1.28 2.59 14.63
C LYS A 371 -2.04 1.27 14.56
N ASP A 372 -3.30 1.31 14.13
CA ASP A 372 -4.12 0.10 14.03
C ASP A 372 -3.49 -0.96 13.13
N GLU A 373 -2.83 -0.59 12.03
CA GLU A 373 -2.11 -1.54 11.17
C GLU A 373 -0.93 -2.20 11.88
N GLU A 374 -0.26 -1.47 12.78
CA GLU A 374 0.79 -2.02 13.62
C GLU A 374 0.22 -2.99 14.66
N LEU A 375 -0.91 -2.64 15.29
CA LEU A 375 -1.61 -3.50 16.24
C LEU A 375 -2.07 -4.81 15.60
N ASP A 376 -2.58 -4.75 14.37
CA ASP A 376 -2.99 -5.93 13.60
C ASP A 376 -1.81 -6.90 13.38
N MET A 377 -0.63 -6.35 13.08
CA MET A 377 0.61 -7.14 12.95
C MET A 377 1.14 -7.63 14.29
N LEU A 378 1.08 -6.82 15.33
CA LEU A 378 1.47 -7.21 16.68
C LEU A 378 0.59 -8.34 17.23
N GLY A 379 -0.63 -8.52 16.73
CA GLY A 379 -1.47 -9.68 17.04
C GLY A 379 -0.84 -11.03 16.65
N TYR A 380 0.08 -11.05 15.68
CA TYR A 380 0.84 -12.23 15.29
C TYR A 380 2.21 -12.32 15.99
N ALA A 381 2.56 -11.35 16.83
CA ALA A 381 3.84 -11.33 17.52
C ALA A 381 3.87 -12.37 18.65
N VAL A 382 4.88 -13.23 18.64
CA VAL A 382 5.11 -14.17 19.74
C VAL A 382 5.47 -13.38 21.00
N GLY A 383 4.78 -13.67 22.10
CA GLY A 383 5.00 -12.96 23.36
C GLY A 383 4.50 -11.52 23.34
N TYR A 384 3.44 -11.20 22.59
CA TYR A 384 2.77 -9.89 22.67
C TYR A 384 2.49 -9.46 24.13
N ARG A 385 2.71 -8.18 24.39
CA ARG A 385 2.48 -7.49 25.67
C ARG A 385 1.74 -6.19 25.40
N ASP A 386 0.56 -6.10 25.98
CA ASP A 386 -0.31 -4.93 25.89
C ASP A 386 0.42 -3.67 26.42
N GLY A 387 0.27 -2.57 25.69
CA GLY A 387 0.91 -1.28 25.98
C GLY A 387 2.45 -1.23 25.91
N GLN A 388 3.13 -2.35 25.60
CA GLN A 388 4.61 -2.38 25.51
C GLN A 388 5.12 -2.83 24.14
N SER A 389 4.37 -3.68 23.45
CA SER A 389 4.81 -4.29 22.19
C SER A 389 4.74 -3.32 21.04
N ARG A 390 5.82 -3.24 20.26
CA ARG A 390 5.93 -2.40 19.07
C ARG A 390 6.72 -3.11 17.98
N LEU A 391 6.53 -2.67 16.74
CA LEU A 391 7.33 -3.11 15.59
C LEU A 391 8.46 -2.13 15.37
N GLY A 392 9.70 -2.62 15.45
CA GLY A 392 10.90 -1.78 15.31
C GLY A 392 10.99 -1.03 13.99
N CYS A 393 10.37 -1.53 12.92
CA CYS A 393 10.31 -0.82 11.64
C CYS A 393 9.43 0.46 11.68
N GLN A 394 8.52 0.57 12.65
CA GLN A 394 7.60 1.70 12.79
C GLN A 394 8.13 2.79 13.76
N ILE A 395 9.26 2.54 14.42
CA ILE A 395 9.84 3.46 15.41
C ILE A 395 11.13 4.07 14.85
N LYS A 396 11.13 5.39 14.67
CA LYS A 396 12.33 6.15 14.29
C LYS A 396 13.15 6.55 15.51
N VAL A 397 14.46 6.56 15.35
CA VAL A 397 15.43 7.08 16.31
C VAL A 397 15.32 8.60 16.33
N THR A 398 15.08 9.14 17.51
CA THR A 398 14.95 10.58 17.77
C THR A 398 15.81 10.96 18.97
N GLU A 399 16.15 12.24 19.10
CA GLU A 399 16.87 12.76 20.27
C GLU A 399 16.15 12.43 21.57
N LYS A 400 14.81 12.58 21.59
CA LYS A 400 13.98 12.23 22.75
C LYS A 400 14.11 10.76 23.15
N LEU A 401 14.16 9.85 22.17
CA LEU A 401 14.35 8.43 22.43
C LEU A 401 15.73 8.15 23.03
N ALA A 402 16.77 8.83 22.54
CA ALA A 402 18.12 8.73 23.10
C ALA A 402 18.17 9.27 24.54
N GLU A 403 17.60 10.45 24.81
CA GLU A 403 17.50 11.00 26.16
C GLU A 403 16.73 10.08 27.12
N TRP A 404 15.68 9.42 26.62
CA TRP A 404 14.93 8.44 27.41
C TRP A 404 15.81 7.23 27.75
N VAL A 405 16.61 6.74 26.80
CA VAL A 405 17.61 5.69 27.07
C VAL A 405 18.65 6.14 28.08
N GLU A 406 19.19 7.36 27.96
CA GLU A 406 20.17 7.91 28.92
C GLU A 406 19.62 7.95 30.35
N LYS A 407 18.34 8.30 30.50
CA LYS A 407 17.62 8.32 31.78
C LYS A 407 17.28 6.92 32.34
N GLY A 408 17.69 5.84 31.67
CA GLY A 408 17.46 4.46 32.10
C GLY A 408 16.35 3.74 31.35
N GLY A 409 15.90 4.26 30.21
CA GLY A 409 15.07 3.52 29.25
C GLY A 409 15.84 2.37 28.59
N ILE A 410 15.16 1.26 28.35
CA ILE A 410 15.73 0.07 27.70
C ILE A 410 14.73 -0.48 26.68
N ILE A 411 15.22 -0.77 25.48
CA ILE A 411 14.45 -1.44 24.42
C ILE A 411 14.64 -2.95 24.60
N ALA A 412 13.61 -3.68 25.01
CA ALA A 412 13.75 -5.12 25.25
C ALA A 412 13.40 -5.94 24.00
N LEU A 413 14.13 -7.03 23.79
CA LEU A 413 13.98 -7.93 22.65
C LEU A 413 13.32 -9.24 23.11
N PRO A 414 12.24 -9.69 22.45
CA PRO A 414 11.57 -10.94 22.80
C PRO A 414 12.45 -12.14 22.49
N ARG A 415 12.17 -13.25 23.18
CA ARG A 415 12.61 -14.57 22.71
C ARG A 415 11.64 -14.97 21.60
N PHE A 416 12.17 -15.25 20.41
CA PHE A 416 11.39 -15.70 19.24
C PHE A 416 10.29 -16.69 19.59
#